data_AF-A0A0J1I7G7-F1
#
_entry.id   AF-A0A0J1I7G7-F1
#
_cell.length_a   1.000
_cell.length_b   1.000
_cell.length_c   1.000
_cell.angle_alpha   90.00
_cell.angle_beta   90.00
_cell.angle_gamma   90.00
#
_symmetry.space_group_name_H-M   'P 1'
#
loop_
_entity.id
_entity.type
_entity.pdbx_description
1 polymer ?
#
loop_
_entity_poly.entity_id
_entity_poly.type
_entity_poly.pdbx_seq_one_letter_code
_entity_poly.pdbx_strand_id
1 'polypeptide(L)'
;MTYFWKTLIGFAGSAAWATLAAVFLPLVSIGLNWRRANSYGAVAGAAVGIFTSLYFTVANINPGSFFGSSLSVILSVVVFVVVSLLTPQDQLSPEIEDIIGMNEYSPNSSSAKTSQQVSGQ
;
A
#
# COMPACT_ATOMS: atom_id res chain seq x y z
N MET A 1 23.64 -11.21 32.67
CA MET A 1 22.67 -10.10 32.49
C MET A 1 22.57 -9.54 31.07
N THR A 2 23.62 -9.64 30.24
CA THR A 2 23.63 -9.14 28.85
C THR A 2 22.76 -9.95 27.86
N TYR A 3 22.54 -11.25 28.09
CA TYR A 3 21.70 -12.09 27.22
C TYR A 3 20.23 -11.69 27.26
N PHE A 4 19.69 -11.40 28.45
CA PHE A 4 18.29 -11.01 28.65
C PHE A 4 17.90 -9.78 27.81
N TRP A 5 18.71 -8.72 27.88
CA TRP A 5 18.48 -7.49 27.10
C TRP A 5 18.52 -7.74 25.58
N LYS A 6 19.50 -8.50 25.10
CA LYS A 6 19.61 -8.85 23.68
C LYS A 6 18.39 -9.62 23.17
N THR A 7 17.91 -10.57 23.96
CA THR A 7 16.73 -11.36 23.63
C THR A 7 15.47 -10.49 23.60
N LEU A 8 15.28 -9.59 24.56
CA LEU A 8 14.15 -8.65 24.57
C LEU A 8 14.14 -7.73 23.34
N ILE A 9 15.30 -7.17 22.98
CA ILE A 9 15.45 -6.32 21.80
C ILE A 9 15.11 -7.12 20.53
N GLY A 10 15.56 -8.37 20.44
CA GLY A 10 15.24 -9.27 19.34
C GLY A 10 13.72 -9.51 19.20
N PHE A 11 13.03 -9.78 20.31
CA PHE A 11 11.57 -9.96 20.31
C PHE A 11 10.82 -8.66 19.97
N ALA A 12 11.25 -7.52 20.50
CA ALA A 12 10.65 -6.24 20.17
C ALA A 12 10.81 -5.92 18.67
N GLY A 13 11.99 -6.18 18.10
CA GLY A 13 12.26 -5.99 16.68
C GLY A 13 11.41 -6.90 15.79
N SER A 14 11.28 -8.19 16.11
CA SER A 14 10.46 -9.12 15.32
C SER A 14 8.97 -8.80 15.40
N ALA A 15 8.47 -8.37 16.57
CA ALA A 15 7.09 -7.93 16.74
C ALA A 15 6.78 -6.66 15.92
N ALA A 16 7.72 -5.70 15.90
CA ALA A 16 7.60 -4.50 15.06
C ALA A 16 7.58 -4.86 13.57
N TRP A 17 8.45 -5.77 13.14
CA TRP A 17 8.50 -6.26 11.75
C TRP A 17 7.19 -6.93 11.33
N ALA A 18 6.64 -7.80 12.19
CA ALA A 18 5.37 -8.46 11.94
C ALA A 18 4.20 -7.45 11.83
N THR A 19 4.20 -6.41 12.68
CA THR A 19 3.18 -5.36 12.64
C THR A 19 3.25 -4.55 11.35
N LEU A 20 4.47 -4.20 10.91
CA LEU A 20 4.67 -3.54 9.61
C LEU A 20 4.12 -4.41 8.48
N ALA A 21 4.54 -5.68 8.39
CA ALA A 21 4.06 -6.58 7.34
C ALA A 21 2.52 -6.69 7.33
N ALA A 22 1.91 -6.88 8.50
CA ALA A 22 0.45 -7.02 8.63
C ALA A 22 -0.33 -5.79 8.18
N VAL A 23 0.21 -4.58 8.38
CA VAL A 23 -0.43 -3.32 7.97
C VAL A 23 -0.14 -3.01 6.49
N PHE A 24 1.10 -3.19 6.04
CA PHE A 24 1.51 -2.82 4.68
C PHE A 24 0.94 -3.75 3.61
N LEU A 25 0.91 -5.06 3.85
CA LEU A 25 0.41 -6.04 2.88
C LEU A 25 -0.99 -5.70 2.35
N PRO A 26 -2.02 -5.51 3.19
CA PRO A 26 -3.35 -5.19 2.69
C PRO A 26 -3.41 -3.83 2.00
N LEU A 27 -2.65 -2.83 2.46
CA LEU A 27 -2.60 -1.52 1.81
C LEU A 27 -2.03 -1.61 0.40
N VAL A 28 -0.93 -2.34 0.21
CA VAL A 28 -0.32 -2.56 -1.10
C VAL A 28 -1.23 -3.42 -1.98
N SER A 29 -1.79 -4.51 -1.44
CA SER A 29 -2.71 -5.36 -2.20
C SER A 29 -3.92 -4.58 -2.70
N ILE A 30 -4.54 -3.73 -1.87
CA ILE A 30 -5.66 -2.90 -2.32
C ILE A 30 -5.16 -1.80 -3.26
N GLY A 31 -4.01 -1.19 -2.98
CA GLY A 31 -3.39 -0.16 -3.81
C GLY A 31 -3.16 -0.61 -5.26
N LEU A 32 -2.70 -1.84 -5.45
CA LEU A 32 -2.48 -2.42 -6.78
C LEU A 32 -3.77 -2.80 -7.50
N ASN A 33 -4.82 -3.18 -6.76
CA ASN A 33 -6.09 -3.61 -7.35
C ASN A 33 -7.10 -2.47 -7.55
N TRP A 34 -6.84 -1.27 -7.02
CA TRP A 34 -7.82 -0.19 -6.98
C TRP A 34 -7.29 1.11 -7.57
N ARG A 35 -7.83 1.53 -8.74
CA ARG A 35 -7.42 2.77 -9.44
C ARG A 35 -7.57 4.05 -8.62
N ARG A 36 -8.40 4.05 -7.56
CA ARG A 36 -8.63 5.21 -6.69
C ARG A 36 -7.75 5.21 -5.43
N ALA A 37 -6.86 4.23 -5.30
CA ALA A 37 -5.82 4.25 -4.28
C ALA A 37 -4.95 5.49 -4.45
N ASN A 38 -4.54 6.10 -3.34
CA ASN A 38 -3.77 7.34 -3.35
C ASN A 38 -2.68 7.31 -2.28
N SER A 39 -1.62 8.08 -2.50
CA SER A 39 -0.45 8.13 -1.61
C SER A 39 -0.78 8.65 -0.21
N TYR A 40 -1.62 9.69 -0.09
CA TYR A 40 -2.08 10.21 1.20
C TYR A 40 -2.88 9.17 1.99
N GLY A 41 -3.71 8.38 1.32
CA GLY A 41 -4.48 7.30 1.92
C GLY A 41 -3.56 6.20 2.44
N ALA A 42 -2.56 5.81 1.66
CA ALA A 42 -1.57 4.81 2.05
C ALA A 42 -0.79 5.24 3.30
N VAL A 43 -0.33 6.49 3.34
CA VAL A 43 0.40 7.05 4.49
C VAL A 43 -0.51 7.16 5.72
N ALA A 44 -1.73 7.66 5.57
CA ALA A 44 -2.68 7.80 6.67
C ALA A 44 -3.08 6.44 7.24
N GLY A 45 -3.40 5.47 6.38
CA GLY A 45 -3.71 4.10 6.77
C GLY A 45 -2.54 3.46 7.53
N ALA A 46 -1.34 3.50 6.96
CA ALA A 46 -0.14 2.93 7.58
C ALA A 46 0.15 3.56 8.96
N ALA A 47 0.07 4.89 9.07
CA ALA A 47 0.26 5.59 10.33
C ALA A 47 -0.77 5.13 11.37
N VAL A 48 -2.07 5.14 11.02
CA VAL A 48 -3.13 4.71 11.95
C VAL A 48 -2.93 3.26 12.37
N GLY A 49 -2.64 2.33 11.45
CA GLY A 49 -2.41 0.93 11.76
C GLY A 49 -1.26 0.70 12.73
N ILE A 50 -0.13 1.36 12.49
CA ILE A 50 1.06 1.23 13.35
C ILE A 50 0.77 1.82 14.74
N PHE A 51 0.28 3.06 14.83
CA PHE A 51 0.06 3.73 16.11
C PHE A 51 -1.02 3.04 16.95
N THR A 52 -2.13 2.62 16.33
CA THR A 52 -3.18 1.89 17.06
C THR A 52 -2.72 0.50 17.49
N SER A 53 -1.91 -0.20 16.69
CA SER A 53 -1.34 -1.50 17.08
C SER A 53 -0.40 -1.37 18.28
N LEU A 54 0.50 -0.38 18.25
CA LEU A 54 1.37 -0.07 19.39
C LEU A 54 0.54 0.31 20.62
N TYR A 55 -0.46 1.17 20.46
CA TYR A 55 -1.32 1.60 21.55
C TYR A 55 -2.03 0.42 22.22
N PHE A 56 -2.69 -0.45 21.46
CA PHE A 56 -3.37 -1.63 22.03
C PHE A 56 -2.40 -2.60 22.68
N THR A 57 -1.20 -2.78 22.12
CA THR A 57 -0.16 -3.66 22.70
C THR A 57 0.34 -3.11 24.04
N VAL A 58 0.66 -1.82 24.11
CA VAL A 58 1.19 -1.18 25.34
C VAL A 58 0.10 -1.03 26.40
N ALA A 59 -1.12 -0.69 25.99
CA ALA A 59 -2.26 -0.56 26.91
C ALA A 59 -2.87 -1.92 27.30
N ASN A 60 -2.38 -3.03 26.73
CA ASN A 60 -2.87 -4.39 26.94
C ASN A 60 -4.39 -4.52 26.72
N ILE A 61 -4.89 -3.90 25.64
CA ILE A 61 -6.30 -3.86 25.28
C ILE A 61 -6.58 -4.96 24.25
N ASN A 62 -7.44 -5.90 24.60
CA ASN A 62 -7.89 -6.98 23.70
C ASN A 62 -9.43 -6.99 23.62
N PRO A 63 -10.02 -6.25 22.66
CA PRO A 63 -11.47 -6.16 22.53
C PRO A 63 -12.03 -7.46 21.94
N GLY A 64 -13.00 -8.08 22.63
CA GLY A 64 -13.84 -9.16 22.09
C GLY A 64 -13.08 -10.42 21.68
N SER A 65 -12.17 -10.93 22.52
CA SER A 65 -11.35 -12.14 22.26
C SER A 65 -10.38 -12.03 21.07
N PHE A 66 -10.33 -10.90 20.37
CA PHE A 66 -9.31 -10.62 19.37
C PHE A 66 -8.08 -9.99 20.02
N PHE A 67 -6.91 -10.30 19.46
CA PHE A 67 -5.70 -9.52 19.75
C PHE A 67 -5.95 -8.08 19.29
N GLY A 68 -5.74 -7.10 20.17
CA GLY A 68 -6.00 -5.69 19.86
C GLY A 68 -5.33 -5.24 18.56
N SER A 69 -4.11 -5.72 18.30
CA SER A 69 -3.36 -5.46 17.07
C SER A 69 -4.05 -5.94 15.78
N SER A 70 -4.91 -6.96 15.83
CA SER A 70 -5.70 -7.39 14.67
C SER A 70 -6.75 -6.34 14.27
N LEU A 71 -7.36 -5.67 15.25
CA LEU A 71 -8.33 -4.61 15.01
C LEU A 71 -7.66 -3.38 14.37
N SER A 72 -6.40 -3.11 14.71
CA SER A 72 -5.59 -2.04 14.12
C SER A 72 -5.39 -2.20 12.62
N VAL A 73 -5.24 -3.45 12.14
CA VAL A 73 -5.14 -3.72 10.70
C VAL A 73 -6.45 -3.38 9.98
N ILE A 74 -7.58 -3.74 10.57
CA ILE A 74 -8.91 -3.40 10.03
C ILE A 74 -9.07 -1.88 9.98
N LEU A 75 -8.76 -1.18 11.09
CA LEU A 75 -8.83 0.28 11.16
C LEU A 75 -7.92 0.95 10.12
N SER A 76 -6.70 0.44 9.93
CA SER A 76 -5.77 0.91 8.89
C SER A 76 -6.39 0.85 7.49
N VAL A 77 -6.99 -0.29 7.14
CA VAL A 77 -7.64 -0.47 5.84
C VAL A 77 -8.82 0.47 5.68
N VAL A 78 -9.64 0.63 6.72
CA VAL A 78 -10.78 1.58 6.69
C VAL A 78 -10.29 3.00 6.47
N VAL A 79 -9.27 3.44 7.21
CA VAL A 79 -8.70 4.79 7.04
C VAL A 79 -8.11 4.98 5.65
N PHE A 80 -7.39 3.98 5.14
CA PHE A 80 -6.87 4.01 3.77
C PHE A 80 -8.00 4.23 2.75
N VAL A 81 -9.07 3.43 2.82
CA VAL A 81 -10.21 3.55 1.91
C VAL A 81 -10.86 4.93 2.04
N VAL A 82 -11.16 5.38 3.26
CA VAL A 82 -11.83 6.66 3.50
C VAL A 82 -10.99 7.83 2.98
N VAL A 83 -9.70 7.88 3.33
CA VAL A 83 -8.81 8.96 2.88
C VAL A 83 -8.60 8.92 1.37
N SER A 84 -8.54 7.73 0.76
CA SER A 84 -8.54 7.58 -0.71
C SER A 84 -9.78 8.04 -1.42
N LEU A 85 -10.94 7.98 -0.77
CA LEU A 85 -12.17 8.52 -1.36
C LEU A 85 -12.27 10.03 -1.23
N LEU A 86 -11.74 10.59 -0.13
CA LEU A 86 -11.80 12.02 0.18
C LEU A 86 -10.72 12.85 -0.51
N THR A 87 -9.60 12.24 -0.88
CA THR A 87 -8.43 12.92 -1.46
C THR A 87 -8.45 12.81 -2.99
N PRO A 88 -7.88 13.80 -3.73
CA PRO A 88 -7.72 13.69 -5.17
C PRO A 88 -6.95 12.42 -5.57
N GLN A 89 -7.32 11.86 -6.72
CA GLN A 89 -6.63 10.70 -7.28
C GLN A 89 -5.23 11.11 -7.78
N ASP A 90 -4.20 10.34 -7.42
CA ASP A 90 -2.86 10.53 -7.97
C ASP A 90 -2.89 10.20 -9.47
N GLN A 91 -2.38 11.11 -10.29
CA GLN A 91 -2.14 10.84 -11.71
C GLN A 91 -0.79 10.13 -11.85
N LEU A 92 -0.77 9.00 -12.55
CA LEU A 92 0.48 8.34 -12.91
C LEU A 92 1.29 9.29 -13.80
N SER A 93 2.61 9.34 -13.61
CA SER A 93 3.44 10.14 -14.49
C SER A 93 3.38 9.57 -15.92
N PRO A 94 3.36 10.41 -16.96
CA PRO A 94 3.29 9.97 -18.35
C PRO A 94 4.41 8.97 -18.73
N GLU A 95 5.57 9.10 -18.09
CA GLU A 95 6.71 8.19 -18.27
C GLU A 95 6.44 6.76 -17.73
N ILE A 96 5.80 6.63 -16.56
CA ILE A 96 5.43 5.32 -16.00
C ILE A 96 4.33 4.66 -16.84
N GLU A 97 3.39 5.46 -17.34
CA GLU A 97 2.32 5.04 -18.24
C GLU A 97 2.85 4.48 -19.57
N ASP A 98 3.93 5.07 -20.10
CA ASP A 98 4.63 4.60 -21.30
C ASP A 98 5.35 3.26 -21.09
N ILE A 99 6.10 3.12 -19.99
CA ILE A 99 6.85 1.87 -19.66
C ILE A 99 5.89 0.69 -19.38
N ILE A 100 4.71 0.96 -18.82
CA ILE A 100 3.66 -0.05 -18.59
C ILE A 100 2.95 -0.43 -19.91
N GLY A 101 3.21 0.28 -21.01
CA GLY A 101 2.65 -0.01 -22.34
C GLY A 101 1.20 0.45 -22.51
N MET A 102 0.69 1.33 -21.64
CA MET A 102 -0.69 1.84 -21.75
C MET A 102 -0.87 2.79 -22.96
N ASN A 103 0.21 3.38 -23.50
CA ASN A 103 0.20 4.20 -24.71
C ASN A 103 0.47 3.43 -26.02
N GLU A 104 0.90 2.17 -25.96
CA GLU A 104 1.15 1.36 -27.17
C GLU A 104 -0.12 0.69 -27.72
N TYR A 105 -1.21 0.59 -26.94
CA TYR A 105 -2.53 0.24 -27.47
C TYR A 105 -3.18 1.45 -28.16
N SER A 106 -2.52 1.96 -29.17
CA SER A 106 -3.16 2.82 -30.16
C SER A 106 -3.24 2.02 -31.47
N PRO A 107 -4.41 1.46 -31.85
CA PRO A 107 -4.55 0.65 -33.06
C PRO A 107 -4.20 1.41 -34.36
N ASN A 108 -3.94 2.71 -34.28
CA ASN A 108 -3.54 3.56 -35.39
C ASN A 108 -2.01 3.67 -35.58
N SER A 109 -1.18 3.25 -34.63
CA SER A 109 0.29 3.41 -34.70
C SER A 109 0.93 2.39 -35.65
N SER A 110 0.38 1.18 -35.72
CA SER A 110 0.74 0.17 -36.73
C SER A 110 0.28 0.57 -38.13
N SER A 111 -0.94 1.11 -38.26
CA SER A 111 -1.48 1.55 -39.56
C SER A 111 -0.72 2.75 -40.14
N ALA A 112 -0.21 3.66 -39.30
CA ALA A 112 0.63 4.77 -39.73
C ALA A 112 1.97 4.31 -40.33
N LYS A 113 2.61 3.30 -39.74
CA LYS A 113 3.86 2.73 -40.28
C LYS A 113 3.64 1.98 -41.60
N THR A 114 2.55 1.23 -41.74
CA THR A 114 2.22 0.54 -43.01
C THR A 114 1.89 1.53 -44.13
N SER A 115 1.21 2.64 -43.84
CA SER A 115 0.86 3.65 -44.85
C SER A 115 2.08 4.42 -45.37
N GLN A 116 3.08 4.67 -44.52
CA GLN A 116 4.34 5.31 -44.91
C GLN A 116 5.31 4.36 -45.64
N GLN A 117 5.21 3.05 -45.44
CA GLN A 117 6.02 2.07 -46.16
C GLN A 117 5.48 1.77 -47.57
N VAL A 118 4.16 1.88 -47.78
CA VAL A 118 3.53 1.64 -49.09
C VAL A 118 3.59 2.87 -50.00
N SER A 119 3.64 4.10 -49.47
CA SER A 119 3.75 5.32 -50.30
C SER A 119 5.18 5.64 -50.76
N GLY A 120 6.17 4.81 -50.39
CA GLY A 120 7.59 4.95 -50.75
C GLY A 120 8.08 3.93 -51.78
N GLN A 121 7.19 3.14 -52.39
CA GLN A 121 7.49 2.24 -53.50
C GLN A 121 6.76 2.65 -54.78
#